data_AF-A0A920PH05-F1
#
_entry.id   AF-A0A920PH05-F1
#
_cell.length_a   1.000
_cell.length_b   1.000
_cell.length_c   1.000
_cell.angle_alpha   90.00
_cell.angle_beta   90.00
_cell.angle_gamma   90.00
#
_symmetry.space_group_name_H-M   'P 1'
#
loop_
_entity.id
_entity.type
_entity.pdbx_description
1 polymer ?
#
loop_
_entity_poly.entity_id
_entity_poly.type
_entity_poly.pdbx_seq_one_letter_code
_entity_poly.pdbx_strand_id
1 'polypeptide(L)'
;MPDDDGLISIVHGDYRLYNMIFDHEEESMLALLDWELSTIGHPYADLAYQCMNWYIPQIGITPGLAGINLEKLGIPSEDDYVSNYCSKMGINSIPNWSFYLAFGFFRLAGIAQGVYKRSIQGNASADNAKELGAAVPILGKIALSIVGREMLRIRFNSFSLLFYWLGLSFNLVYANSTSFEGV
;
A
#
# COMPACT_ATOMS: atom_id res chain seq x y z
N MET A 1 -7.75 13.12 -6.96
CA MET A 1 -6.55 13.63 -6.29
C MET A 1 -7.04 14.45 -5.11
N PRO A 2 -6.53 14.24 -3.89
CA PRO A 2 -6.84 15.05 -2.73
C PRO A 2 -6.46 16.51 -2.98
N ASP A 3 -7.12 17.43 -2.29
CA ASP A 3 -6.68 18.82 -2.21
C ASP A 3 -5.35 18.90 -1.43
N ASP A 4 -4.57 19.95 -1.68
CA ASP A 4 -3.35 20.21 -0.93
C ASP A 4 -3.72 20.66 0.50
N ASP A 5 -3.31 19.87 1.49
CA ASP A 5 -3.56 20.11 2.91
C ASP A 5 -2.37 20.81 3.60
N GLY A 6 -1.31 21.14 2.85
CA GLY A 6 -0.12 21.80 3.34
C GLY A 6 0.78 20.93 4.22
N LEU A 7 0.51 19.63 4.37
CA LEU A 7 1.36 18.73 5.13
C LEU A 7 2.68 18.48 4.39
N ILE A 8 3.78 18.83 5.06
CA ILE A 8 5.13 18.61 4.57
C ILE A 8 5.98 17.93 5.65
N SER A 9 6.80 16.97 5.24
CA SER A 9 7.78 16.32 6.10
C SER A 9 9.02 15.94 5.30
N ILE A 10 10.04 15.47 6.01
CA ILE A 10 11.05 14.62 5.39
C ILE A 10 10.35 13.32 4.98
N VAL A 11 10.60 12.90 3.75
CA VAL A 11 10.18 11.62 3.18
C VAL A 11 11.46 10.87 2.87
N HIS A 12 11.60 9.67 3.43
CA HIS A 12 12.74 8.79 3.19
C HIS A 12 12.78 8.33 1.73
N GLY A 13 11.60 8.08 1.14
CA GLY A 13 11.46 7.64 -0.24
C GLY A 13 11.59 6.12 -0.39
N ASP A 14 12.41 5.46 0.43
CA ASP A 14 12.46 4.00 0.50
C ASP A 14 12.29 3.43 1.93
N TYR A 15 11.25 3.88 2.63
CA TYR A 15 11.01 3.54 4.04
C TYR A 15 10.56 2.09 4.22
N ARG A 16 11.47 1.11 4.17
CA ARG A 16 11.16 -0.34 4.25
C ARG A 16 11.97 -1.06 5.33
N LEU A 17 11.45 -2.20 5.80
CA LEU A 17 12.05 -2.98 6.89
C LEU A 17 13.51 -3.38 6.65
N TYR A 18 13.90 -3.68 5.40
CA TYR A 18 15.28 -4.05 5.08
C TYR A 18 16.26 -2.85 5.09
N ASN A 19 15.74 -1.62 5.13
CA ASN A 19 16.54 -0.41 5.33
C ASN A 19 16.63 -0.05 6.82
N MET A 20 16.03 -0.84 7.72
CA MET A 20 16.07 -0.62 9.16
C MET A 20 17.05 -1.58 9.82
N ILE A 21 17.91 -1.04 10.68
CA ILE A 21 18.74 -1.83 11.61
C ILE A 21 18.01 -1.85 12.95
N PHE A 22 17.73 -3.05 13.45
CA PHE A 22 17.16 -3.27 14.78
C PHE A 22 18.25 -3.74 15.75
N ASP A 23 18.02 -3.46 17.02
CA ASP A 23 18.79 -4.07 18.10
C ASP A 23 18.57 -5.60 18.12
N HIS A 24 19.58 -6.35 18.56
CA HIS A 24 19.52 -7.81 18.59
C HIS A 24 18.74 -8.36 19.80
N GLU A 25 18.69 -7.61 20.88
CA GLU A 25 18.09 -8.02 22.16
C GLU A 25 16.76 -7.29 22.41
N GLU A 26 16.62 -6.06 21.94
CA GLU A 26 15.43 -5.21 22.14
C GLU A 26 14.68 -4.94 20.83
N GLU A 27 13.36 -4.72 20.90
CA GLU A 27 12.52 -4.37 19.74
C GLU A 27 12.67 -2.89 19.29
N SER A 28 13.89 -2.35 19.36
CA SER A 28 14.19 -0.94 19.07
C SER A 28 14.94 -0.79 17.73
N MET A 29 14.52 0.18 16.93
CA MET A 29 15.22 0.53 15.69
C MET A 29 16.43 1.42 16.01
N LEU A 30 17.63 0.95 15.66
CA LEU A 30 18.90 1.63 15.89
C LEU A 30 19.24 2.63 14.77
N ALA A 31 18.94 2.27 13.52
CA ALA A 31 19.25 3.12 12.38
C ALA A 31 18.30 2.88 11.21
N LEU A 32 18.15 3.91 10.38
CA LEU A 32 17.50 3.86 9.08
C LEU A 32 18.55 4.21 8.02
N LEU A 33 18.68 3.34 7.03
CA LEU A 33 19.69 3.40 5.97
C LEU A 33 19.08 3.86 4.64
N ASP A 34 19.94 4.14 3.67
CA ASP A 34 19.56 4.36 2.27
C ASP A 34 18.70 5.61 1.99
N TRP A 35 19.21 6.76 2.44
CA TRP A 35 18.58 8.07 2.29
C TRP A 35 18.72 8.68 0.89
N GLU A 36 19.20 7.94 -0.12
CA GLU A 36 19.51 8.51 -1.44
C GLU A 36 18.27 9.00 -2.20
N LEU A 37 17.09 8.46 -1.87
CA LEU A 37 15.80 8.87 -2.44
C LEU A 37 15.05 9.89 -1.58
N SER A 38 15.67 10.37 -0.50
CA SER A 38 15.01 11.25 0.46
C SER A 38 14.73 12.64 -0.13
N THR A 39 13.62 13.23 0.30
CA THR A 39 13.17 14.55 -0.16
C THR A 39 12.25 15.20 0.88
N ILE A 40 11.90 16.46 0.67
CA ILE A 40 10.73 17.07 1.32
C ILE A 40 9.49 16.70 0.50
N GLY A 41 8.43 16.25 1.18
CA GLY A 41 7.19 15.84 0.53
C GLY A 41 6.08 15.52 1.52
N HIS A 42 5.02 14.88 1.02
CA HIS A 42 3.86 14.53 1.83
C HIS A 42 4.15 13.29 2.70
N PRO A 43 3.91 13.31 4.02
CA PRO A 43 4.27 12.21 4.93
C PRO A 43 3.64 10.87 4.57
N TYR A 44 2.39 10.90 4.09
CA TYR A 44 1.65 9.69 3.70
C TYR A 44 2.26 8.94 2.51
N ALA A 45 3.21 9.54 1.77
CA ALA A 45 3.89 8.84 0.68
C ALA A 45 4.71 7.65 1.20
N ASP A 46 5.46 7.81 2.29
CA ASP A 46 6.22 6.71 2.89
C ASP A 46 5.30 5.69 3.57
N LEU A 47 4.28 6.16 4.29
CA LEU A 47 3.30 5.28 4.94
C LEU A 47 2.59 4.40 3.90
N ALA A 48 2.10 5.00 2.81
CA ALA A 48 1.43 4.25 1.76
C ALA A 48 2.37 3.26 1.07
N TYR A 49 3.63 3.65 0.86
CA TYR A 49 4.63 2.77 0.27
C TYR A 49 4.90 1.53 1.15
N GLN A 50 4.85 1.66 2.48
CA GLN A 50 4.87 0.50 3.39
C GLN A 50 3.60 -0.34 3.28
N CYS A 51 2.44 0.30 3.29
CA CYS A 51 1.14 -0.38 3.22
C CYS A 51 0.92 -1.14 1.91
N MET A 52 1.66 -0.84 0.84
CA MET A 52 1.64 -1.62 -0.40
C MET A 52 1.93 -3.12 -0.18
N ASN A 53 2.69 -3.48 0.85
CA ASN A 53 2.99 -4.89 1.14
C ASN A 53 1.72 -5.74 1.35
N TRP A 54 0.67 -5.19 1.96
CA TRP A 54 -0.60 -5.90 2.17
C TRP A 54 -1.33 -6.28 0.87
N TYR A 55 -0.99 -5.64 -0.25
CA TYR A 55 -1.61 -5.87 -1.56
C TYR A 55 -0.75 -6.67 -2.53
N ILE A 56 0.55 -6.78 -2.27
CA ILE A 56 1.49 -7.50 -3.14
C ILE A 56 1.46 -9.00 -2.79
N PRO A 57 1.25 -9.91 -3.77
CA PRO A 57 1.29 -11.35 -3.54
C PRO A 57 2.64 -11.87 -3.04
N GLN A 58 2.65 -13.09 -2.51
CA GLN A 58 3.87 -13.81 -2.10
C GLN A 58 4.80 -14.26 -3.25
N ILE A 59 4.52 -13.82 -4.48
CA ILE A 59 5.19 -14.32 -5.69
C ILE A 59 5.86 -13.14 -6.40
N GLY A 60 7.07 -13.36 -6.89
CA GLY A 60 7.84 -12.39 -7.67
C GLY A 60 9.08 -11.89 -6.94
N ILE A 61 9.68 -10.83 -7.49
CA ILE A 61 10.99 -10.31 -7.07
C ILE A 61 10.94 -9.64 -5.70
N THR A 62 9.78 -9.12 -5.29
CA THR A 62 9.56 -8.56 -3.95
C THR A 62 8.25 -9.11 -3.40
N PRO A 63 8.28 -10.24 -2.68
CA PRO A 63 7.08 -10.83 -2.11
C PRO A 63 6.49 -9.89 -1.05
N GLY A 64 5.17 -9.70 -1.09
CA GLY A 64 4.44 -8.83 -0.17
C GLY A 64 3.88 -9.60 1.03
N LEU A 65 2.63 -9.33 1.38
CA LEU A 65 1.87 -9.95 2.48
C LEU A 65 0.49 -10.45 2.04
N ALA A 66 0.07 -10.18 0.79
CA ALA A 66 -1.26 -10.57 0.32
C ALA A 66 -1.43 -12.10 0.32
N GLY A 67 -2.53 -12.57 0.89
CA GLY A 67 -2.85 -14.00 1.02
C GLY A 67 -2.23 -14.70 2.23
N ILE A 68 -1.43 -14.00 3.05
CA ILE A 68 -0.94 -14.53 4.33
C ILE A 68 -2.03 -14.41 5.41
N ASN A 69 -2.08 -15.40 6.31
CA ASN A 69 -2.81 -15.26 7.56
C ASN A 69 -2.01 -14.38 8.54
N LEU A 70 -2.26 -13.06 8.48
CA LEU A 70 -1.52 -12.05 9.25
C LEU A 70 -1.69 -12.21 10.75
N GLU A 71 -2.92 -12.51 11.20
CA GLU A 71 -3.25 -12.71 12.61
C GLU A 71 -2.40 -13.83 13.24
N LYS A 72 -2.26 -14.97 12.54
CA LYS A 72 -1.43 -16.08 13.01
C LYS A 72 0.05 -15.72 13.15
N LEU A 73 0.53 -14.74 12.38
CA LEU A 73 1.90 -14.26 12.43
C LEU A 73 2.08 -13.05 13.37
N GLY A 74 1.01 -12.58 14.03
CA GLY A 74 1.06 -11.37 14.85
C GLY A 74 1.30 -10.09 14.03
N ILE A 75 1.06 -10.13 12.72
CA ILE A 75 1.22 -8.96 11.85
C ILE A 75 -0.10 -8.19 11.87
N PRO A 76 -0.09 -6.86 12.12
CA PRO A 76 -1.32 -6.06 12.12
C PRO A 76 -1.98 -6.02 10.74
N SER A 77 -3.28 -5.81 10.72
CA SER A 77 -3.96 -5.44 9.48
C SER A 77 -3.48 -4.06 9.00
N GLU A 78 -3.70 -3.74 7.71
CA GLU A 78 -3.41 -2.41 7.20
C GLU A 78 -4.19 -1.33 7.96
N ASP A 79 -5.47 -1.59 8.26
CA ASP A 79 -6.33 -0.67 8.99
C ASP A 79 -5.80 -0.41 10.41
N ASP A 80 -5.33 -1.45 11.11
CA ASP A 80 -4.71 -1.31 12.43
C ASP A 80 -3.39 -0.54 12.36
N TYR A 81 -2.58 -0.82 11.34
CA TYR A 81 -1.30 -0.15 11.11
C TYR A 81 -1.48 1.36 10.87
N VAL A 82 -2.42 1.72 9.98
CA VAL A 82 -2.77 3.12 9.68
C VAL A 82 -3.42 3.79 10.89
N SER A 83 -4.26 3.08 11.64
CA SER A 83 -4.89 3.61 12.87
C SER A 83 -3.85 3.92 13.95
N ASN A 84 -2.84 3.06 14.12
CA ASN A 84 -1.72 3.31 15.03
C ASN A 84 -0.88 4.52 14.59
N TYR A 85 -0.62 4.67 13.29
CA TYR A 85 0.03 5.86 12.75
C TYR A 85 -0.78 7.13 13.05
N CYS A 86 -2.09 7.11 12.79
CA CYS A 86 -2.99 8.24 13.06
C CYS A 86 -2.97 8.65 14.53
N SER A 87 -3.04 7.67 15.44
CA SER A 87 -2.94 7.87 16.89
C SER A 87 -1.64 8.58 17.28
N LYS A 88 -0.49 8.12 16.77
CA LYS A 88 0.83 8.74 17.02
C LYS A 88 0.93 10.17 16.48
N MET A 89 0.25 10.45 15.37
CA MET A 89 0.20 11.78 14.76
C MET A 89 -0.89 12.69 15.37
N GLY A 90 -1.72 12.18 16.29
CA GLY A 90 -2.83 12.95 16.87
C GLY A 90 -3.94 13.30 15.88
N ILE A 91 -4.11 12.50 14.81
CA ILE A 91 -5.14 12.69 13.79
C ILE A 91 -6.17 11.54 13.85
N ASN A 92 -7.40 11.81 13.40
CA ASN A 92 -8.48 10.81 13.47
C ASN A 92 -8.37 9.76 12.35
N SER A 93 -8.03 10.19 11.14
CA SER A 93 -7.96 9.33 9.96
C SER A 93 -7.23 10.04 8.82
N ILE A 94 -6.82 9.29 7.81
CA ILE A 94 -6.26 9.82 6.57
C ILE A 94 -7.36 9.83 5.50
N PRO A 95 -7.88 11.00 5.08
CA PRO A 95 -8.86 11.07 4.01
C PRO A 95 -8.25 10.65 2.67
N ASN A 96 -9.05 10.05 1.80
CA ASN A 96 -8.63 9.59 0.47
C ASN A 96 -7.46 8.59 0.49
N TRP A 97 -7.42 7.69 1.48
CA TRP A 97 -6.31 6.75 1.65
C TRP A 97 -5.99 5.92 0.40
N SER A 98 -6.99 5.49 -0.39
CA SER A 98 -6.73 4.77 -1.65
C SER A 98 -5.90 5.55 -2.65
N PHE A 99 -5.96 6.89 -2.65
CA PHE A 99 -5.16 7.71 -3.54
C PHE A 99 -3.67 7.52 -3.23
N TYR A 100 -3.28 7.59 -1.96
CA TYR A 100 -1.88 7.46 -1.56
C TYR A 100 -1.34 6.05 -1.88
N LEU A 101 -2.14 5.01 -1.63
CA LEU A 101 -1.80 3.64 -2.04
C LEU A 101 -1.65 3.52 -3.56
N ALA A 102 -2.63 4.00 -4.33
CA ALA A 102 -2.60 3.94 -5.78
C ALA A 102 -1.41 4.72 -6.37
N PHE A 103 -1.08 5.87 -5.78
CA PHE A 103 0.11 6.65 -6.12
C PHE A 103 1.39 5.86 -5.82
N GLY A 104 1.48 5.17 -4.69
CA GLY A 104 2.60 4.28 -4.36
C GLY A 104 2.80 3.19 -5.42
N PHE A 105 1.72 2.52 -5.85
CA PHE A 105 1.76 1.53 -6.92
C PHE A 105 2.16 2.13 -8.28
N PHE A 106 1.66 3.32 -8.62
CA PHE A 106 2.05 4.03 -9.82
C PHE A 106 3.56 4.37 -9.80
N ARG A 107 4.07 4.87 -8.68
CA ARG A 107 5.49 5.14 -8.47
C ARG A 107 6.34 3.88 -8.65
N LEU A 108 5.95 2.77 -8.00
CA LEU A 108 6.66 1.49 -8.13
C LEU A 108 6.63 0.95 -9.56
N ALA A 109 5.52 1.11 -10.27
CA ALA A 109 5.42 0.76 -11.69
C ALA A 109 6.37 1.59 -12.55
N GLY A 110 6.51 2.90 -12.27
CA GLY A 110 7.48 3.77 -12.92
C GLY A 110 8.94 3.34 -12.68
N ILE A 111 9.27 2.97 -11.44
CA ILE A 111 10.60 2.42 -11.08
C ILE A 111 10.87 1.13 -11.84
N ALA A 112 9.93 0.17 -11.81
CA ALA A 112 10.04 -1.10 -12.52
C ALA A 112 10.21 -0.91 -14.03
N GLN A 113 9.44 0.00 -14.63
CA GLN A 113 9.56 0.35 -16.05
C GLN A 113 10.92 0.98 -16.38
N GLY A 114 11.45 1.83 -15.49
CA GLY A 114 12.78 2.43 -15.64
C GLY A 114 13.90 1.40 -15.59
N VAL A 115 13.84 0.45 -14.66
CA VAL A 115 14.79 -0.67 -14.55
C VAL A 115 14.72 -1.56 -15.79
N TYR A 116 13.50 -1.92 -16.22
CA TYR A 116 13.29 -2.68 -17.45
C TYR A 116 13.88 -1.97 -18.67
N LYS A 117 13.63 -0.66 -18.81
CA LYS A 117 14.17 0.14 -19.93
C LYS A 117 15.70 0.15 -19.94
N ARG A 118 16.35 0.30 -18.78
CA ARG A 118 17.82 0.22 -18.67
C ARG A 118 18.34 -1.17 -19.02
N SER A 119 17.62 -2.21 -18.63
CA SER A 119 17.99 -3.60 -18.92
C SER A 119 17.95 -3.92 -20.42
N ILE A 120 16.92 -3.46 -21.15
CA ILE A 120 16.88 -3.63 -22.61
C ILE A 120 17.96 -2.80 -23.34
N GLN A 121 18.53 -1.78 -22.69
CA GLN A 121 19.66 -0.99 -23.19
C GLN A 121 21.03 -1.58 -22.83
N GLY A 122 21.07 -2.73 -22.15
CA GLY A 122 22.31 -3.36 -21.70
C GLY A 122 22.98 -2.65 -20.51
N ASN A 123 22.25 -1.78 -19.81
CA ASN A 123 22.75 -0.97 -18.71
C ASN A 123 22.05 -1.31 -17.38
N ALA A 124 21.90 -2.60 -17.07
CA ALA A 124 21.35 -3.07 -15.81
C ALA A 124 22.37 -3.90 -15.03
N SER A 125 22.46 -3.64 -13.73
CA SER A 125 23.40 -4.31 -12.82
C SER A 125 22.94 -5.69 -12.37
N ALA A 126 21.66 -6.05 -12.57
CA ALA A 126 21.08 -7.31 -12.13
C ALA A 126 20.58 -8.15 -13.32
N ASP A 127 20.87 -9.45 -13.28
CA ASP A 127 20.52 -10.40 -14.35
C ASP A 127 19.01 -10.53 -14.56
N ASN A 128 18.23 -10.43 -13.49
CA ASN A 128 16.77 -10.51 -13.51
C ASN A 128 16.09 -9.16 -13.81
N ALA A 129 16.83 -8.10 -14.14
CA ALA A 129 16.25 -6.77 -14.36
C ALA A 129 15.23 -6.72 -15.51
N LYS A 130 15.33 -7.63 -16.48
CA LYS A 130 14.35 -7.75 -17.60
C LYS A 130 12.99 -8.25 -17.12
N GLU A 131 12.94 -9.02 -16.04
CA GLU A 131 11.72 -9.62 -15.51
C GLU A 131 10.81 -8.58 -14.85
N LEU A 132 11.37 -7.47 -14.34
CA LEU A 132 10.59 -6.38 -13.73
C LEU A 132 9.59 -5.73 -14.70
N GLY A 133 9.81 -5.82 -16.02
CA GLY A 133 8.85 -5.31 -17.01
C GLY A 133 7.47 -5.98 -16.90
N ALA A 134 7.43 -7.26 -16.50
CA ALA A 134 6.18 -7.99 -16.30
C ALA A 134 5.40 -7.51 -15.06
N ALA A 135 6.07 -6.87 -14.09
CA ALA A 135 5.43 -6.36 -12.89
C ALA A 135 4.59 -5.09 -13.17
N VAL A 136 4.97 -4.27 -14.16
CA VAL A 136 4.31 -2.99 -14.47
C VAL A 136 2.79 -3.12 -14.66
N PRO A 137 2.27 -4.00 -15.55
CA PRO A 137 0.81 -4.15 -15.70
C PRO A 137 0.13 -4.74 -14.47
N ILE A 138 0.82 -5.54 -13.66
CA ILE A 138 0.29 -6.13 -12.42
C ILE A 138 0.09 -5.03 -11.37
N LEU A 139 1.11 -4.21 -11.15
CA LEU A 139 1.06 -3.07 -10.23
C LEU A 139 -0.05 -2.09 -10.61
N GLY A 140 -0.21 -1.82 -11.92
CA GLY A 140 -1.32 -0.99 -12.42
C GLY A 140 -2.70 -1.58 -12.12
N LYS A 141 -2.88 -2.90 -12.29
CA LYS A 141 -4.14 -3.59 -11.94
C LYS A 141 -4.42 -3.55 -10.44
N ILE A 142 -3.40 -3.71 -9.60
CA ILE A 142 -3.54 -3.60 -8.14
C ILE A 142 -4.01 -2.19 -7.78
N ALA A 143 -3.34 -1.15 -8.28
CA ALA A 143 -3.73 0.24 -8.04
C ALA A 143 -5.20 0.52 -8.41
N LEU A 144 -5.62 0.08 -9.61
CA LEU A 144 -7.01 0.22 -10.08
C LEU A 144 -8.00 -0.53 -9.17
N SER A 145 -7.63 -1.70 -8.65
CA SER A 145 -8.49 -2.45 -7.73
C SER A 145 -8.71 -1.75 -6.39
N ILE A 146 -7.71 -1.01 -5.90
CA ILE A 146 -7.78 -0.27 -4.64
C ILE A 146 -8.74 0.91 -4.81
N VAL A 147 -8.54 1.70 -5.87
CA VAL A 147 -9.42 2.83 -6.20
C VAL A 147 -10.86 2.37 -6.48
N GLY A 148 -11.03 1.24 -7.18
CA GLY A 148 -12.34 0.66 -7.47
C GLY A 148 -13.10 0.22 -6.21
N ARG A 149 -12.40 -0.37 -5.22
CA ARG A 149 -12.99 -0.76 -3.93
C ARG A 149 -13.49 0.43 -3.13
N GLU A 150 -12.73 1.54 -3.10
CA GLU A 150 -13.17 2.75 -2.42
C GLU A 150 -14.41 3.38 -3.09
N MET A 151 -14.44 3.43 -4.42
CA MET A 151 -15.62 3.92 -5.15
C MET A 151 -16.88 3.10 -4.85
N LEU A 152 -16.76 1.77 -4.77
CA LEU A 152 -17.87 0.92 -4.36
C LEU A 152 -18.30 1.22 -2.92
N ARG A 153 -17.36 1.30 -1.97
CA ARG A 153 -17.64 1.63 -0.56
C ARG A 153 -18.39 2.96 -0.42
N ILE A 154 -17.96 4.00 -1.14
CA ILE A 154 -18.61 5.33 -1.13
C ILE A 154 -20.04 5.24 -1.70
N ARG A 155 -20.22 4.54 -2.82
CA ARG A 155 -21.56 4.34 -3.41
C ARG A 155 -22.48 3.60 -2.44
N PHE A 156 -22.03 2.49 -1.87
CA PHE A 156 -22.82 1.72 -0.89
C PHE A 156 -23.19 2.55 0.35
N ASN A 157 -22.25 3.32 0.92
CA ASN A 157 -22.54 4.19 2.05
C ASN A 157 -23.54 5.30 1.70
N SER A 158 -23.44 5.87 0.49
CA SER A 158 -24.38 6.89 0.01
C SER A 158 -25.79 6.33 -0.17
N PHE A 159 -25.92 5.11 -0.70
CA PHE A 159 -27.20 4.41 -0.78
C PHE A 159 -27.74 4.07 0.62
N SER A 160 -26.90 3.57 1.53
CA SER A 160 -27.31 3.27 2.90
C SER A 160 -27.86 4.52 3.60
N LEU A 161 -27.19 5.66 3.49
CA LEU A 161 -27.65 6.95 4.04
C LEU A 161 -28.97 7.41 3.40
N LEU A 162 -29.14 7.22 2.09
CA LEU A 162 -30.40 7.52 1.39
C LEU A 162 -31.57 6.66 1.91
N PHE A 163 -31.32 5.36 2.15
CA PHE A 163 -32.34 4.44 2.69
C PHE A 163 -32.66 4.70 4.16
N TYR A 164 -31.66 5.04 4.98
CA TYR A 164 -31.87 5.51 6.35
C TYR A 164 -32.75 6.78 6.38
N TRP A 165 -32.52 7.73 5.47
CA TRP A 165 -33.35 8.93 5.32
C TRP A 165 -34.78 8.62 4.84
N LEU A 166 -34.96 7.56 4.05
CA LEU A 166 -36.26 7.09 3.57
C LEU A 166 -36.97 6.14 4.55
N GLY A 167 -36.38 5.86 5.72
CA GLY A 167 -36.97 4.97 6.74
C GLY A 167 -37.01 3.48 6.34
N LEU A 168 -36.16 3.05 5.39
CA LEU A 168 -36.10 1.67 4.90
C LEU A 168 -34.85 0.97 5.47
N SER A 169 -35.04 0.01 6.39
CA SER A 169 -33.94 -0.78 6.97
C SER A 169 -33.66 -2.03 6.13
N PHE A 170 -32.42 -2.19 5.65
CA PHE A 170 -31.94 -3.44 5.05
C PHE A 170 -31.08 -4.20 6.06
N ASN A 171 -31.52 -5.38 6.50
CA ASN A 171 -30.66 -6.35 7.19
C ASN A 171 -29.99 -7.20 6.12
N LEU A 172 -28.66 -7.10 5.96
CA LEU A 172 -27.90 -8.03 5.14
C LEU A 172 -26.67 -8.52 5.90
N VAL A 173 -26.69 -9.84 6.12
CA VAL A 173 -25.63 -10.67 6.68
C VAL A 173 -24.45 -10.69 5.71
N TYR A 174 -23.25 -10.40 6.21
CA TYR A 174 -22.00 -10.63 5.49
C TYR A 174 -21.83 -12.14 5.25
N ALA A 175 -21.88 -12.59 4.00
CA ALA A 175 -21.40 -13.91 3.62
C ALA A 175 -19.90 -13.80 3.29
N ASN A 176 -19.05 -14.18 4.25
CA ASN A 176 -17.66 -14.51 3.97
C ASN A 176 -17.64 -15.76 3.07
N SER A 177 -17.45 -15.59 1.76
CA SER A 177 -17.14 -16.71 0.87
C SER A 177 -15.63 -16.79 0.66
N THR A 178 -14.96 -17.45 1.60
CA THR A 178 -13.76 -18.24 1.32
C THR A 178 -14.17 -19.48 0.51
N SER A 179 -13.92 -19.46 -0.81
CA SER A 179 -13.76 -20.68 -1.62
C SER A 179 -13.22 -20.33 -3.01
N PHE A 180 -11.89 -20.27 -3.13
CA PHE A 180 -11.22 -20.59 -4.39
C PHE A 180 -10.82 -22.06 -4.31
N GLU A 181 -11.70 -22.93 -4.82
CA GLU A 181 -11.35 -24.27 -5.30
C GLU A 181 -11.32 -24.23 -6.83
N GLY A 182 -10.44 -25.07 -7.39
CA GLY A 182 -9.81 -24.89 -8.69
C GLY A 182 -10.66 -25.09 -9.95
N VAL A 183 -10.11 -24.58 -11.05
CA VAL A 183 -9.78 -25.35 -12.27
C VAL A 183 -8.41 -24.87 -12.75
#